data_AF-A0A0M0JJG4-F1
#
_entry.id   AF-A0A0M0JJG4-F1
#
_cell.length_a   1.000
_cell.length_b   1.000
_cell.length_c   1.000
_cell.angle_alpha   90.00
_cell.angle_beta   90.00
_cell.angle_gamma   90.00
#
_symmetry.space_group_name_H-M   'P 1'
#
loop_
_entity.id
_entity.type
_entity.pdbx_description
1 polymer ?
#
loop_
_entity_poly.entity_id
_entity_poly.type
_entity_poly.pdbx_seq_one_letter_code
_entity_poly.pdbx_strand_id
1 'polypeptide(L)'
;MASATGLTEDEALALALDLSAAEARARNEAPLPLAQEGPNAGEFRPRSEAHPPLSHHFAQQVPAMGGIISRGALDQFHDFWSAAIGKHQTAGSICGYLTAANCELLSEALENMESSTVSPDDDDVLIEKLMSAVRDPEAVLTRVDAAMRAVRQRREAYIAANVASFSGGSGREASNYCRSWVANYELSALLSEYASSASADSRRRLLFVRMNQFPMLDVATHEERSRILEEEARFGGRITAPGVVVYAAGDAYFCVERFGPSGRQLQSPAEWIADERAQVAALATAGRVQVTWAFDLLFGPLTIGAGGEGRGEGRGEELGAKLRAEWCLPARPADIMTEAGRELSAEVHELMAMGFAQDAARAALNASGSMAAAVEQLLASNEPSPNRP
;
A
#
# COMPACT_ATOMS: atom_id res chain seq x y z
N MET A 1 -18.30 -42.36 3.01
CA MET A 1 -17.02 -42.79 2.43
C MET A 1 -15.95 -42.35 3.40
N ALA A 2 -15.10 -43.26 3.89
CA ALA A 2 -14.05 -42.91 4.83
C ALA A 2 -13.02 -42.02 4.13
N SER A 3 -12.68 -40.87 4.72
CA SER A 3 -11.58 -40.04 4.27
C SER A 3 -10.27 -40.83 4.40
N ALA A 4 -9.28 -40.55 3.55
CA ALA A 4 -8.01 -41.29 3.49
C ALA A 4 -7.18 -41.26 4.79
N THR A 5 -7.61 -40.54 5.82
CA THR A 5 -6.97 -40.45 7.14
C THR A 5 -7.76 -41.15 8.25
N GLY A 6 -8.95 -41.69 7.98
CA GLY A 6 -9.80 -42.35 8.97
C GLY A 6 -10.44 -41.39 10.00
N LEU A 7 -10.27 -40.08 9.83
CA LEU A 7 -10.81 -39.05 10.70
C LEU A 7 -12.17 -38.57 10.19
N THR A 8 -13.08 -38.30 11.11
CA THR A 8 -14.30 -37.55 10.82
C THR A 8 -13.97 -36.10 10.48
N GLU A 9 -14.91 -35.40 9.84
CA GLU A 9 -14.72 -34.01 9.39
C GLU A 9 -14.41 -33.07 10.55
N ASP A 10 -15.09 -33.25 11.70
CA ASP A 10 -14.84 -32.49 12.92
C ASP A 10 -13.46 -32.78 13.52
N GLU A 11 -13.00 -34.04 13.46
CA GLU A 11 -11.66 -34.42 13.91
C GLU A 11 -10.56 -33.88 12.99
N ALA A 12 -10.81 -33.85 11.68
CA ALA A 12 -9.89 -33.26 10.71
C ALA A 12 -9.79 -31.74 10.88
N LEU A 13 -10.92 -31.06 11.14
CA LEU A 13 -10.95 -29.63 11.41
C LEU A 13 -10.27 -29.28 12.73
N ALA A 14 -10.52 -30.05 13.80
CA ALA A 14 -9.86 -29.86 15.09
C ALA A 14 -8.33 -30.06 14.97
N LEU A 15 -7.89 -31.10 14.25
CA LEU A 15 -6.48 -31.34 13.98
C LEU A 15 -5.83 -30.22 13.17
N ALA A 16 -6.53 -29.69 12.15
CA ALA A 16 -6.04 -28.57 11.34
C ALA A 16 -5.90 -27.29 12.17
N LEU A 17 -6.86 -27.01 13.06
CA LEU A 17 -6.83 -25.85 13.96
C LEU A 17 -5.69 -25.98 15.00
N ASP A 18 -5.49 -27.16 15.57
CA ASP A 18 -4.40 -27.40 16.53
C ASP A 18 -3.03 -27.32 15.86
N LEU A 19 -2.88 -27.83 14.63
CA LEU A 19 -1.66 -27.69 13.84
C LEU A 19 -1.39 -26.22 13.48
N SER A 20 -2.41 -25.47 13.08
CA SER A 20 -2.28 -24.04 12.77
C SER A 20 -1.93 -23.22 14.02
N ALA A 21 -2.53 -23.53 15.18
CA ALA A 21 -2.24 -22.87 16.44
C ALA A 21 -0.83 -23.22 16.96
N ALA A 22 -0.40 -24.47 16.82
CA ALA A 22 0.95 -24.91 17.15
C ALA A 22 2.01 -24.25 16.25
N GLU A 23 1.72 -24.13 14.96
CA GLU A 23 2.58 -23.44 14.00
C GLU A 23 2.67 -21.94 14.29
N ALA A 24 1.55 -21.28 14.60
CA ALA A 24 1.53 -19.88 14.98
C ALA A 24 2.30 -19.60 16.28
N ARG A 25 2.22 -20.50 17.28
CA ARG A 25 3.03 -20.42 18.51
C ARG A 25 4.51 -20.64 18.23
N ALA A 26 4.86 -21.63 17.40
CA ALA A 26 6.24 -21.89 17.00
C ALA A 26 6.87 -20.70 16.24
N ARG A 27 6.11 -20.00 15.38
CA ARG A 27 6.56 -18.77 14.69
C ARG A 27 6.72 -17.57 15.63
N ASN A 28 5.94 -17.51 16.71
CA ASN A 28 6.06 -16.45 17.73
C ASN A 28 7.25 -16.68 18.68
N GLU A 29 7.60 -17.94 18.97
CA GLU A 29 8.69 -18.30 19.87
C GLU A 29 10.05 -18.42 19.16
N ALA A 30 10.06 -18.69 17.85
CA ALA A 30 11.22 -18.63 16.98
C ALA A 30 10.93 -17.64 15.85
N PRO A 31 11.31 -16.35 15.98
CA PRO A 31 11.17 -15.41 14.88
C PRO A 31 11.87 -16.00 13.66
N LEU A 32 11.17 -16.01 12.51
CA LEU A 32 11.67 -16.50 11.23
C LEU A 32 13.13 -16.07 11.06
N PRO A 33 14.11 -16.99 11.11
CA PRO A 33 15.47 -16.65 10.82
C PRO A 33 15.50 -16.31 9.33
N LEU A 34 15.49 -15.01 9.03
CA LEU A 34 15.71 -14.55 7.67
C LEU A 34 17.05 -15.12 7.23
N ALA A 35 17.04 -15.89 6.14
CA ALA A 35 18.26 -16.46 5.58
C ALA A 35 19.29 -15.34 5.41
N GLN A 36 20.50 -15.52 5.97
CA GLN A 36 21.63 -14.61 5.79
C GLN A 36 22.25 -14.78 4.40
N GLU A 37 21.43 -14.81 3.36
CA GLU A 37 21.90 -14.78 1.98
C GLU A 37 21.30 -13.57 1.27
N GLY A 38 22.15 -12.87 0.52
CA GLY A 38 21.87 -11.54 -0.03
C GLY A 38 22.47 -10.40 0.80
N PRO A 39 22.18 -9.13 0.48
CA PRO A 39 22.81 -7.94 1.07
C PRO A 39 22.62 -7.78 2.59
N ASN A 40 21.90 -8.68 3.25
CA ASN A 40 21.77 -8.81 4.71
C ASN A 40 22.77 -9.82 5.33
N ALA A 41 23.71 -10.37 4.56
CA ALA A 41 24.80 -11.21 5.06
C ALA A 41 25.93 -10.40 5.73
N GLY A 42 25.82 -9.07 5.76
CA GLY A 42 26.81 -8.20 6.39
C GLY A 42 26.73 -8.22 7.92
N GLU A 43 27.89 -8.19 8.58
CA GLU A 43 27.97 -7.94 10.02
C GLU A 43 27.28 -6.61 10.39
N PHE A 44 26.55 -6.62 11.51
CA PHE A 44 25.95 -5.42 12.10
C PHE A 44 27.01 -4.31 12.24
N ARG A 45 26.86 -3.23 11.49
CA ARG A 45 27.75 -2.07 11.58
C ARG A 45 27.18 -1.03 12.55
N PRO A 46 27.87 -0.70 13.64
CA PRO A 46 27.41 0.32 14.56
C PRO A 46 27.35 1.70 13.90
N ARG A 47 26.47 2.56 14.44
CA ARG A 47 26.11 3.94 14.06
C ARG A 47 27.24 4.94 13.74
N SER A 48 28.51 4.55 13.84
CA SER A 48 29.67 5.43 13.71
C SER A 48 30.33 5.39 12.32
N GLU A 49 29.85 4.58 11.38
CA GLU A 49 30.50 4.41 10.08
C GLU A 49 29.85 5.29 9.02
N ALA A 50 30.60 6.34 8.64
CA ALA A 50 30.21 7.49 7.84
C ALA A 50 30.10 7.20 6.33
N HIS A 51 29.20 6.30 5.92
CA HIS A 51 28.78 6.19 4.52
C HIS A 51 27.26 6.07 4.41
N PRO A 52 26.62 6.79 3.48
CA PRO A 52 25.20 6.62 3.19
C PRO A 52 24.94 5.16 2.83
N PRO A 53 24.07 4.44 3.55
CA PRO A 53 23.65 3.13 3.11
C PRO A 53 22.83 3.35 1.83
N LEU A 54 23.46 3.07 0.69
CA LEU A 54 22.79 2.93 -0.60
C LEU A 54 21.92 1.65 -0.67
N SER A 55 21.96 0.83 0.40
CA SER A 55 21.24 -0.43 0.55
C SER A 55 19.88 -0.23 1.21
N HIS A 56 18.81 -0.47 0.44
CA HIS A 56 17.42 -0.39 0.90
C HIS A 56 17.05 -1.46 1.94
N HIS A 57 16.30 -1.08 2.96
CA HIS A 57 15.86 -1.93 4.08
C HIS A 57 14.70 -2.90 3.79
N PHE A 58 14.43 -3.26 2.54
CA PHE A 58 13.33 -4.19 2.22
C PHE A 58 13.83 -5.36 1.37
N ALA A 59 13.56 -6.58 1.83
CA ALA A 59 13.76 -7.78 1.03
C ALA A 59 12.87 -7.66 -0.23
N GLN A 60 13.48 -7.77 -1.42
CA GLN A 60 12.72 -8.00 -2.64
C GLN A 60 12.14 -9.42 -2.58
N GLN A 61 10.92 -9.55 -2.06
CA GLN A 61 10.10 -10.73 -2.35
C GLN A 61 9.40 -10.50 -3.70
N VAL A 62 9.31 -11.55 -4.52
CA VAL A 62 8.39 -11.55 -5.65
C VAL A 62 6.98 -11.47 -5.04
N PRO A 63 6.24 -10.38 -5.24
CA PRO A 63 4.92 -10.25 -4.66
C PRO A 63 4.01 -11.27 -5.31
N ALA A 64 3.12 -11.88 -4.54
CA ALA A 64 1.95 -12.54 -5.12
C ALA A 64 1.17 -11.53 -5.99
N MET A 65 0.38 -12.01 -6.94
CA MET A 65 -0.52 -11.15 -7.71
C MET A 65 -1.41 -10.34 -6.74
N GLY A 66 -1.40 -9.00 -6.87
CA GLY A 66 -2.07 -8.09 -5.91
C GLY A 66 -1.23 -7.70 -4.69
N GLY A 67 0.04 -8.11 -4.61
CA GLY A 67 0.95 -7.74 -3.53
C GLY A 67 1.45 -6.29 -3.60
N ILE A 68 1.66 -5.68 -2.43
CA ILE A 68 2.24 -4.34 -2.32
C ILE A 68 3.76 -4.45 -2.34
N ILE A 69 4.39 -3.74 -3.27
CA ILE A 69 5.84 -3.64 -3.36
C ILE A 69 6.32 -2.37 -2.66
N SER A 70 7.11 -2.54 -1.60
CA SER A 70 7.83 -1.41 -1.00
C SER A 70 9.15 -1.18 -1.73
N ARG A 71 9.36 0.03 -2.24
CA ARG A 71 10.64 0.50 -2.80
C ARG A 71 11.16 1.63 -1.90
N GLY A 72 12.37 1.45 -1.36
CA GLY A 72 12.95 2.41 -0.43
C GLY A 72 13.39 3.71 -1.12
N ALA A 73 13.02 4.84 -0.52
CA ALA A 73 13.66 6.13 -0.75
C ALA A 73 14.94 6.25 0.11
N LEU A 74 15.49 7.46 0.26
CA LEU A 74 16.65 7.72 1.12
C LEU A 74 16.36 7.40 2.60
N ASP A 75 17.36 6.87 3.30
CA ASP A 75 17.29 6.59 4.73
C ASP A 75 17.20 7.87 5.56
N GLN A 76 16.10 8.03 6.29
CA GLN A 76 15.82 9.20 7.13
C GLN A 76 16.74 9.33 8.35
N PHE A 77 17.41 8.25 8.76
CA PHE A 77 18.27 8.24 9.95
C PHE A 77 19.74 8.47 9.62
N HIS A 78 20.07 8.63 8.34
CA HIS A 78 21.44 8.83 7.91
C HIS A 78 21.98 10.22 8.30
N ASP A 79 23.26 10.30 8.66
CA ASP A 79 23.92 11.53 9.13
C ASP A 79 23.94 12.66 8.10
N PHE A 80 23.67 12.35 6.84
CA PHE A 80 23.46 13.34 5.76
C PHE A 80 22.46 14.44 6.16
N TRP A 81 21.45 14.10 6.95
CA TRP A 81 20.42 15.05 7.39
C TRP A 81 20.83 15.92 8.58
N SER A 82 21.92 15.59 9.27
CA SER A 82 22.30 16.20 10.56
C SER A 82 22.47 17.72 10.46
N ALA A 83 23.00 18.24 9.36
CA ALA A 83 23.14 19.67 9.13
C ALA A 83 21.78 20.38 9.03
N ALA A 84 20.83 19.80 8.27
CA ALA A 84 19.48 20.35 8.12
C ALA A 84 18.68 20.23 9.43
N ILE A 85 18.76 19.08 10.11
CA ILE A 85 18.12 18.84 11.41
C ILE A 85 18.64 19.85 12.45
N GLY A 86 19.95 20.08 12.48
CA GLY A 86 20.59 21.06 13.36
C GLY A 86 20.17 22.49 13.05
N LYS A 87 20.16 22.87 11.75
CA LYS A 87 19.76 24.19 11.26
C LYS A 87 18.33 24.55 11.67
N HIS A 88 17.38 23.63 11.49
CA HIS A 88 15.96 23.88 11.79
C HIS A 88 15.54 23.47 13.20
N GLN A 89 16.44 22.84 13.95
CA GLN A 89 16.21 22.32 15.31
C GLN A 89 14.93 21.47 15.38
N THR A 90 14.82 20.47 14.51
CA THR A 90 13.69 19.53 14.51
C THR A 90 14.08 18.22 15.22
N ALA A 91 13.17 17.24 15.21
CA ALA A 91 13.45 15.88 15.66
C ALA A 91 14.51 15.19 14.78
N GLY A 92 15.19 14.19 15.34
CA GLY A 92 16.12 13.35 14.57
C GLY A 92 15.43 12.40 13.58
N SER A 93 14.14 12.12 13.80
CA SER A 93 13.31 11.34 12.87
C SER A 93 12.54 12.30 11.97
N ILE A 94 12.76 12.22 10.66
CA ILE A 94 12.32 13.22 9.69
C ILE A 94 11.33 12.69 8.65
N CYS A 95 10.72 11.52 8.90
CA CYS A 95 9.79 10.84 7.97
C CYS A 95 8.70 11.75 7.39
N GLY A 96 8.10 12.64 8.19
CA GLY A 96 7.07 13.57 7.70
C GLY A 96 7.60 14.54 6.65
N TYR A 97 8.80 15.10 6.85
CA TYR A 97 9.44 16.00 5.89
C TYR A 97 9.85 15.26 4.61
N LEU A 98 10.40 14.06 4.74
CA LEU A 98 10.72 13.20 3.59
C LEU A 98 9.48 12.78 2.82
N THR A 99 8.37 12.50 3.51
CA THR A 99 7.09 12.15 2.86
C THR A 99 6.60 13.32 2.01
N ALA A 100 6.58 14.54 2.55
CA ALA A 100 6.20 15.73 1.80
C ALA A 100 7.11 15.95 0.58
N ALA A 101 8.43 15.85 0.76
CA ALA A 101 9.42 15.99 -0.30
C ALA A 101 9.25 14.93 -1.41
N ASN A 102 9.05 13.67 -1.03
CA ASN A 102 8.87 12.57 -1.97
C ASN A 102 7.58 12.73 -2.77
N CYS A 103 6.48 13.16 -2.14
CA CYS A 103 5.23 13.43 -2.85
C CYS A 103 5.41 14.47 -3.96
N GLU A 104 6.13 15.56 -3.68
CA GLU A 104 6.42 16.60 -4.65
C GLU A 104 7.30 16.08 -5.80
N LEU A 105 8.43 15.44 -5.48
CA LEU A 105 9.38 14.93 -6.46
C LEU A 105 8.78 13.83 -7.35
N LEU A 106 7.98 12.92 -6.79
CA LEU A 106 7.30 11.88 -7.56
C LEU A 106 6.25 12.47 -8.51
N SER A 107 5.52 13.49 -8.06
CA SER A 107 4.51 14.16 -8.89
C SER A 107 5.16 14.92 -10.04
N GLU A 108 6.25 15.67 -9.78
CA GLU A 108 7.05 16.32 -10.83
C GLU A 108 7.62 15.30 -11.82
N ALA A 109 8.13 14.17 -11.33
CA ALA A 109 8.67 13.11 -12.18
C ALA A 109 7.58 12.49 -13.08
N LEU A 110 6.38 12.23 -12.55
CA LEU A 110 5.24 11.72 -13.31
C LEU A 110 4.82 12.70 -14.42
N GLU A 111 4.68 13.99 -14.12
CA GLU A 111 4.32 15.00 -15.11
C GLU A 111 5.34 15.08 -16.25
N ASN A 112 6.64 15.05 -15.91
CA ASN A 112 7.71 15.06 -16.90
C ASN A 112 7.66 13.81 -17.79
N MET A 113 7.31 12.65 -17.23
CA MET A 113 7.20 11.41 -18.00
C MET A 113 5.99 11.41 -18.94
N GLU A 114 4.83 11.91 -18.51
CA GLU A 114 3.64 12.01 -19.37
C GLU A 114 3.81 13.01 -20.52
N SER A 115 4.66 14.02 -20.33
CA SER A 115 5.04 14.96 -21.39
C SER A 115 6.01 14.37 -22.44
N SER A 116 6.60 13.21 -22.13
CA SER A 116 7.58 12.54 -22.98
C SER A 116 6.95 11.35 -23.72
N THR A 117 7.29 11.13 -24.99
CA THR A 117 6.80 10.01 -25.82
C THR A 117 7.46 8.67 -25.43
N VAL A 118 7.50 8.35 -24.14
CA VAL A 118 8.02 7.09 -23.64
C VAL A 118 6.98 6.01 -23.93
N SER A 119 7.38 4.96 -24.66
CA SER A 119 6.49 3.82 -24.92
C SER A 119 6.11 3.18 -23.58
N PRO A 120 4.82 2.87 -23.32
CA PRO A 120 4.34 2.36 -22.02
C PRO A 120 4.77 0.93 -21.65
N ASP A 121 5.75 0.34 -22.34
CA ASP A 121 5.90 -1.12 -22.37
C ASP A 121 6.86 -1.70 -21.31
N ASP A 122 7.28 -0.91 -20.31
CA ASP A 122 8.12 -1.44 -19.22
C ASP A 122 7.86 -0.71 -17.89
N ASP A 123 6.95 -1.27 -17.08
CA ASP A 123 6.59 -0.77 -15.75
C ASP A 123 7.82 -0.67 -14.83
N ASP A 124 8.81 -1.55 -14.98
CA ASP A 124 10.03 -1.52 -14.17
C ASP A 124 10.89 -0.29 -14.51
N VAL A 125 10.97 0.08 -15.79
CA VAL A 125 11.66 1.31 -16.22
C VAL A 125 10.95 2.55 -15.70
N LEU A 126 9.62 2.55 -15.69
CA LEU A 126 8.83 3.64 -15.11
C LEU A 126 9.09 3.77 -13.60
N ILE A 127 9.04 2.65 -12.87
CA ILE A 127 9.29 2.61 -11.43
C ILE A 127 10.71 3.10 -11.14
N GLU A 128 11.74 2.64 -11.85
CA GLU A 128 13.11 3.09 -11.59
C GLU A 128 13.32 4.57 -11.91
N LYS A 129 12.66 5.12 -12.92
CA LYS A 129 12.67 6.57 -13.15
C LYS A 129 12.04 7.34 -11.99
N LEU A 130 10.90 6.89 -11.48
CA LEU A 130 10.26 7.50 -10.31
C LEU A 130 11.15 7.39 -9.07
N MET A 131 11.75 6.22 -8.85
CA MET A 131 12.65 6.00 -7.74
C MET A 131 13.91 6.85 -7.82
N SER A 132 14.43 7.13 -9.03
CA SER A 132 15.61 8.00 -9.18
C SER A 132 15.35 9.43 -8.67
N ALA A 133 14.13 9.96 -8.85
CA ALA A 133 13.75 11.29 -8.35
C ALA A 133 13.80 11.38 -6.82
N VAL A 134 13.38 10.33 -6.10
CA VAL A 134 13.38 10.28 -4.62
C VAL A 134 14.65 9.68 -4.01
N ARG A 135 15.63 9.35 -4.85
CA ARG A 135 16.96 8.86 -4.45
C ARG A 135 18.07 9.85 -4.78
N ASP A 136 17.77 10.97 -5.42
CA ASP A 136 18.69 12.10 -5.59
C ASP A 136 18.86 12.83 -4.24
N PRO A 137 20.03 12.73 -3.57
CA PRO A 137 20.21 13.33 -2.26
C PRO A 137 20.10 14.86 -2.26
N GLU A 138 20.52 15.53 -3.33
CA GLU A 138 20.52 17.00 -3.38
C GLU A 138 19.11 17.54 -3.63
N ALA A 139 18.37 16.90 -4.56
CA ALA A 139 16.99 17.25 -4.83
C ALA A 139 16.11 17.02 -3.59
N VAL A 140 16.23 15.84 -2.95
CA VAL A 140 15.49 15.51 -1.73
C VAL A 140 15.86 16.44 -0.58
N LEU A 141 17.16 16.72 -0.36
CA LEU A 141 17.59 17.67 0.68
C LEU A 141 17.01 19.06 0.49
N THR A 142 16.95 19.55 -0.74
CA THR A 142 16.37 20.86 -1.05
C THR A 142 14.90 20.92 -0.61
N ARG A 143 14.11 19.88 -0.91
CA ARG A 143 12.70 19.82 -0.54
C ARG A 143 12.49 19.57 0.97
N VAL A 144 13.31 18.72 1.58
CA VAL A 144 13.29 18.48 3.03
C VAL A 144 13.64 19.76 3.81
N ASP A 145 14.66 20.53 3.40
CA ASP A 145 15.03 21.81 4.03
C ASP A 145 13.89 22.84 3.94
N ALA A 146 13.20 22.89 2.80
CA ALA A 146 12.02 23.74 2.62
C ALA A 146 10.87 23.33 3.56
N ALA A 147 10.56 22.03 3.64
CA ALA A 147 9.52 21.51 4.53
C ALA A 147 9.85 21.75 6.01
N MET A 148 11.10 21.49 6.43
CA MET A 148 11.56 21.76 7.80
C MET A 148 11.41 23.23 8.16
N ARG A 149 11.83 24.14 7.26
CA ARG A 149 11.69 25.58 7.45
C ARG A 149 10.23 26.00 7.57
N ALA A 150 9.34 25.50 6.72
CA ALA A 150 7.93 25.87 6.75
C ALA A 150 7.25 25.44 8.05
N VAL A 151 7.49 24.21 8.51
CA VAL A 151 7.00 23.73 9.82
C VAL A 151 7.59 24.54 10.96
N ARG A 152 8.90 24.80 10.93
CA ARG A 152 9.57 25.60 11.96
C ARG A 152 8.93 27.00 12.10
N GLN A 153 8.72 27.68 10.97
CA GLN A 153 8.09 29.00 10.95
C GLN A 153 6.66 28.97 11.51
N ARG A 154 5.86 27.95 11.18
CA ARG A 154 4.50 27.78 11.73
C ARG A 154 4.51 27.59 13.25
N ARG A 155 5.39 26.73 13.75
CA ARG A 155 5.54 26.48 15.19
C ARG A 155 5.99 27.73 15.95
N GLU A 156 6.96 28.47 15.41
CA GLU A 156 7.41 29.74 15.99
C GLU A 156 6.30 30.80 16.01
N ALA A 157 5.54 30.93 14.91
CA ALA A 157 4.39 31.82 14.85
C ALA A 157 3.32 31.45 15.88
N TYR A 158 3.06 30.14 16.08
CA TYR A 158 2.11 29.70 17.10
C TYR A 158 2.59 29.98 18.53
N ILE A 159 3.86 29.72 18.84
CA ILE A 159 4.44 30.06 20.16
C ILE A 159 4.27 31.57 20.41
N ALA A 160 4.58 32.41 19.42
CA ALA A 160 4.44 33.85 19.53
C ALA A 160 2.98 34.30 19.75
N ALA A 161 2.01 33.60 19.15
CA ALA A 161 0.58 33.86 19.37
C ALA A 161 0.05 33.29 20.70
N ASN A 162 0.74 32.29 21.29
CA ASN A 162 0.26 31.53 22.46
C ASN A 162 1.31 31.49 23.59
N VAL A 163 2.01 32.60 23.82
CA VAL A 163 3.12 32.74 24.79
C VAL A 163 2.77 32.17 26.17
N ALA A 164 1.53 32.37 26.64
CA ALA A 164 1.05 31.86 27.92
C ALA A 164 1.05 30.33 28.02
N SER A 165 0.86 29.64 26.89
CA SER A 165 0.88 28.17 26.78
C SER A 165 2.29 27.58 26.70
N PHE A 166 3.35 28.43 26.69
CA PHE A 166 4.74 28.02 26.56
C PHE A 166 5.64 28.64 27.64
N SER A 167 5.14 28.75 28.87
CA SER A 167 5.91 29.25 30.02
C SER A 167 6.58 30.62 29.76
N GLY A 168 5.95 31.51 29.00
CA GLY A 168 6.52 32.82 28.62
C GLY A 168 7.15 32.87 27.23
N GLY A 169 6.81 31.95 26.33
CA GLY A 169 7.17 31.98 24.90
C GLY A 169 8.63 31.63 24.60
N SER A 170 9.40 31.24 25.61
CA SER A 170 10.77 30.78 25.47
C SER A 170 11.10 29.78 26.58
N GLY A 171 11.91 28.77 26.27
CA GLY A 171 12.33 27.76 27.26
C GLY A 171 12.20 26.33 26.74
N ARG A 172 12.28 25.37 27.67
CA ARG A 172 12.33 23.93 27.36
C ARG A 172 11.07 23.43 26.67
N GLU A 173 9.90 23.93 27.06
CA GLU A 173 8.61 23.55 26.46
C GLU A 173 8.51 23.99 25.00
N ALA A 174 8.79 25.26 24.71
CA ALA A 174 8.87 25.78 23.34
C ALA A 174 9.92 25.03 22.50
N SER A 175 11.09 24.75 23.07
CA SER A 175 12.14 23.97 22.39
C SER A 175 11.70 22.54 22.10
N ASN A 176 11.04 21.87 23.05
CA ASN A 176 10.50 20.53 22.87
C ASN A 176 9.42 20.53 21.78
N TYR A 177 8.50 21.50 21.81
CA TYR A 177 7.46 21.65 20.79
C TYR A 177 8.05 21.80 19.39
N CYS A 178 9.05 22.67 19.22
CA CYS A 178 9.75 22.81 17.94
C CYS A 178 10.47 21.53 17.49
N ARG A 179 10.90 20.68 18.43
CA ARG A 179 11.61 19.42 18.19
C ARG A 179 10.71 18.18 18.18
N SER A 180 9.40 18.34 18.29
CA SER A 180 8.44 17.24 18.15
C SER A 180 8.43 16.71 16.72
N TRP A 181 8.02 15.46 16.54
CA TRP A 181 7.76 14.91 15.20
C TRP A 181 6.72 15.74 14.46
N VAL A 182 6.74 15.67 13.13
CA VAL A 182 5.74 16.32 12.29
C VAL A 182 4.40 15.65 12.54
N ALA A 183 3.41 16.43 12.93
CA ALA A 183 2.04 15.95 13.11
C ALA A 183 1.33 15.83 11.76
N ASN A 184 0.27 15.02 11.69
CA ASN A 184 -0.46 14.82 10.44
C ASN A 184 -1.01 16.13 9.87
N TYR A 185 -1.55 17.02 10.71
CA TYR A 185 -2.08 18.31 10.25
C TYR A 185 -0.98 19.21 9.64
N GLU A 186 0.26 19.09 10.10
CA GLU A 186 1.40 19.83 9.55
C GLU A 186 1.79 19.25 8.19
N LEU A 187 1.76 17.92 8.04
CA LEU A 187 1.96 17.25 6.76
C LEU A 187 0.83 17.62 5.77
N SER A 188 -0.43 17.61 6.21
CA SER A 188 -1.57 18.09 5.43
C SER A 188 -1.40 19.55 4.98
N ALA A 189 -0.84 20.41 5.82
CA ALA A 189 -0.57 21.80 5.46
C ALA A 189 0.53 21.92 4.39
N LEU A 190 1.61 21.14 4.51
CA LEU A 190 2.67 21.07 3.49
C LEU A 190 2.12 20.55 2.15
N LEU A 191 1.32 19.48 2.17
CA LEU A 191 0.70 18.92 0.96
C LEU A 191 -0.32 19.87 0.34
N SER A 192 -1.08 20.62 1.15
CA SER A 192 -1.99 21.66 0.67
C SER A 192 -1.24 22.80 -0.03
N GLU A 193 -0.09 23.20 0.50
CA GLU A 193 0.77 24.23 -0.10
C GLU A 193 1.31 23.76 -1.45
N TYR A 194 1.85 22.55 -1.53
CA TYR A 194 2.27 21.93 -2.79
C TYR A 194 1.10 21.85 -3.79
N ALA A 195 -0.06 21.34 -3.36
CA ALA A 195 -1.23 21.18 -4.22
C ALA A 195 -1.72 22.52 -4.80
N SER A 196 -1.48 23.65 -4.11
CA SER A 196 -1.88 24.97 -4.59
C SER A 196 -1.12 25.44 -5.83
N SER A 197 0.13 25.00 -6.00
CA SER A 197 0.97 25.29 -7.18
C SER A 197 1.04 24.13 -8.17
N ALA A 198 0.68 22.91 -7.75
CA ALA A 198 0.66 21.73 -8.61
C ALA A 198 -0.39 21.84 -9.73
N SER A 199 -0.13 21.12 -10.84
CA SER A 199 -1.09 20.96 -11.93
C SER A 199 -2.40 20.33 -11.43
N ALA A 200 -3.49 20.53 -12.17
CA ALA A 200 -4.79 19.96 -11.82
C ALA A 200 -4.75 18.42 -11.75
N ASP A 201 -3.89 17.79 -12.53
CA ASP A 201 -3.77 16.34 -12.60
C ASP A 201 -2.94 15.78 -11.44
N SER A 202 -1.75 16.32 -11.16
CA SER A 202 -0.96 15.97 -9.95
C SER A 202 -1.76 16.18 -8.68
N ARG A 203 -2.47 17.30 -8.60
CA ARG A 203 -3.38 17.61 -7.50
C ARG A 203 -4.46 16.55 -7.31
N ARG A 204 -5.05 16.03 -8.39
CA ARG A 204 -6.07 14.98 -8.34
C ARG A 204 -5.51 13.64 -7.86
N ARG A 205 -4.25 13.34 -8.19
CA ARG A 205 -3.54 12.11 -7.83
C ARG A 205 -2.98 12.12 -6.40
N LEU A 206 -2.83 13.29 -5.80
CA LEU A 206 -2.34 13.43 -4.44
C LEU A 206 -3.42 13.06 -3.41
N LEU A 207 -3.25 11.87 -2.82
CA LEU A 207 -4.08 11.37 -1.73
C LEU A 207 -3.23 11.20 -0.48
N PHE A 208 -3.68 11.74 0.64
CA PHE A 208 -3.03 11.51 1.93
C PHE A 208 -3.93 10.67 2.83
N VAL A 209 -3.56 9.38 2.95
CA VAL A 209 -4.25 8.43 3.82
C VAL A 209 -3.53 8.39 5.16
N ARG A 210 -4.26 8.61 6.25
CA ARG A 210 -3.69 8.66 7.60
C ARG A 210 -4.64 8.11 8.64
N MET A 211 -4.10 7.72 9.80
CA MET A 211 -4.92 7.31 10.92
C MET A 211 -5.78 8.47 11.44
N ASN A 212 -7.01 8.12 11.84
CA ASN A 212 -7.88 9.01 12.60
C ASN A 212 -7.27 9.23 14.00
N GLN A 213 -7.00 10.48 14.36
CA GLN A 213 -6.40 10.86 15.64
C GLN A 213 -7.46 11.26 16.68
N PHE A 214 -8.76 11.25 16.37
CA PHE A 214 -9.81 11.55 17.33
C PHE A 214 -9.75 10.73 18.63
N PRO A 215 -9.45 9.41 18.60
CA PRO A 215 -9.24 8.65 19.84
C PRO A 215 -8.14 9.21 20.75
N MET A 216 -7.17 9.94 20.19
CA MET A 216 -6.04 10.53 20.90
C MET A 216 -6.31 11.97 21.39
N LEU A 217 -7.54 12.49 21.23
CA LEU A 217 -7.88 13.88 21.58
C LEU A 217 -7.50 14.25 23.02
N ASP A 218 -7.69 13.34 23.98
CA ASP A 218 -7.44 13.60 25.40
C ASP A 218 -5.97 13.84 25.73
N VAL A 219 -5.05 13.30 24.92
CA VAL A 219 -3.60 13.47 25.10
C VAL A 219 -2.97 14.44 24.10
N ALA A 220 -3.74 14.90 23.11
CA ALA A 220 -3.30 15.91 22.16
C ALA A 220 -3.13 17.27 22.83
N THR A 221 -2.08 18.00 22.43
CA THR A 221 -1.74 19.32 22.97
C THR A 221 -1.74 20.40 21.89
N HIS A 222 -1.70 21.66 22.30
CA HIS A 222 -1.56 22.83 21.42
C HIS A 222 -2.55 22.83 20.24
N GLU A 223 -2.11 23.17 19.02
CA GLU A 223 -2.93 23.21 17.80
C GLU A 223 -3.53 21.85 17.46
N GLU A 224 -2.79 20.77 17.72
CA GLU A 224 -3.19 19.41 17.37
C GLU A 224 -4.54 19.07 18.02
N ARG A 225 -4.72 19.45 19.29
CA ARG A 225 -5.99 19.24 19.99
C ARG A 225 -7.17 19.93 19.29
N SER A 226 -7.01 21.20 18.95
CA SER A 226 -8.07 21.97 18.27
C SER A 226 -8.35 21.40 16.88
N ARG A 227 -7.29 21.04 16.13
CA ARG A 227 -7.41 20.40 14.81
C ARG A 227 -8.17 19.09 14.87
N ILE A 228 -7.84 18.21 15.80
CA ILE A 228 -8.54 16.93 15.97
C ILE A 228 -10.02 17.17 16.31
N LEU A 229 -10.31 18.11 17.21
CA LEU A 229 -11.69 18.41 17.61
C LEU A 229 -12.51 18.98 16.45
N GLU A 230 -11.96 19.92 15.68
CA GLU A 230 -12.65 20.59 14.58
C GLU A 230 -12.82 19.70 13.34
N GLU A 231 -11.79 18.90 13.03
CA GLU A 231 -11.69 18.23 11.74
C GLU A 231 -12.02 16.73 11.83
N GLU A 232 -11.72 16.07 12.94
CA GLU A 232 -11.73 14.60 13.05
C GLU A 232 -12.81 14.05 13.98
N ALA A 233 -13.46 14.88 14.80
CA ALA A 233 -14.50 14.44 15.72
C ALA A 233 -15.66 13.67 15.05
N ARG A 234 -15.94 13.96 13.78
CA ARG A 234 -16.97 13.29 13.00
C ARG A 234 -16.64 11.83 12.65
N PHE A 235 -15.38 11.41 12.79
CA PHE A 235 -14.92 10.05 12.45
C PHE A 235 -14.93 9.09 13.65
N GLY A 236 -15.21 9.59 14.85
CA GLY A 236 -15.39 8.77 16.04
C GLY A 236 -14.16 7.94 16.43
N GLY A 237 -14.41 6.83 17.12
CA GLY A 237 -13.39 6.02 17.78
C GLY A 237 -13.10 6.47 19.21
N ARG A 238 -12.73 5.51 20.07
CA ARG A 238 -12.42 5.76 21.49
C ARG A 238 -11.34 4.83 22.01
N ILE A 239 -10.56 5.31 22.97
CA ILE A 239 -9.62 4.48 23.73
C ILE A 239 -10.39 3.80 24.87
N THR A 240 -10.37 2.46 24.92
CA THR A 240 -10.97 1.70 26.03
C THR A 240 -9.95 1.22 27.05
N ALA A 241 -8.70 1.08 26.64
CA ALA A 241 -7.55 0.75 27.47
C ALA A 241 -6.27 1.31 26.83
N PRO A 242 -5.15 1.47 27.56
CA PRO A 242 -3.89 1.93 26.98
C PRO A 242 -3.52 1.12 25.72
N GLY A 243 -3.41 1.81 24.58
CA GLY A 243 -3.09 1.20 23.28
C GLY A 243 -4.25 0.47 22.59
N VAL A 244 -5.45 0.43 23.17
CA VAL A 244 -6.63 -0.23 22.60
C VAL A 244 -7.65 0.81 22.16
N VAL A 245 -7.78 0.97 20.84
CA VAL A 245 -8.79 1.82 20.20
C VAL A 245 -9.92 0.95 19.67
N VAL A 246 -11.16 1.33 19.99
CA VAL A 246 -12.37 0.68 19.51
C VAL A 246 -13.13 1.64 18.60
N TYR A 247 -13.58 1.13 17.45
CA TYR A 247 -14.35 1.84 16.44
C TYR A 247 -15.75 1.23 16.37
N ALA A 248 -16.78 2.06 16.52
CA ALA A 248 -18.17 1.67 16.35
C ALA A 248 -18.57 1.64 14.86
N ALA A 249 -19.76 1.12 14.57
CA ALA A 249 -20.32 1.22 13.22
C ALA A 249 -20.46 2.70 12.81
N GLY A 250 -19.84 3.06 11.68
CA GLY A 250 -19.80 4.44 11.18
C GLY A 250 -18.54 5.21 11.57
N ASP A 251 -17.75 4.72 12.53
CA ASP A 251 -16.45 5.31 12.82
C ASP A 251 -15.43 4.93 11.73
N ALA A 252 -14.39 5.76 11.57
CA ALA A 252 -13.32 5.52 10.61
C ALA A 252 -11.97 5.30 11.31
N TYR A 253 -11.29 4.20 10.96
CA TYR A 253 -9.91 3.93 11.40
C TYR A 253 -8.89 4.85 10.72
N PHE A 254 -9.11 5.12 9.44
CA PHE A 254 -8.29 6.00 8.62
C PHE A 254 -9.16 7.05 7.95
N CYS A 255 -8.54 8.20 7.70
CA CYS A 255 -9.11 9.28 6.91
C CYS A 255 -8.36 9.39 5.59
N VAL A 256 -9.07 9.86 4.56
CA VAL A 256 -8.50 10.18 3.26
C VAL A 256 -8.58 11.68 3.06
N GLU A 257 -7.44 12.32 2.86
CA GLU A 257 -7.36 13.73 2.48
C GLU A 257 -7.10 13.89 0.99
N ARG A 258 -7.89 14.78 0.40
CA ARG A 258 -7.72 15.26 -0.97
C ARG A 258 -7.46 16.74 -0.95
N PHE A 259 -6.75 17.22 -1.95
CA PHE A 259 -6.42 18.63 -2.09
C PHE A 259 -7.03 19.14 -3.38
N GLY A 260 -8.32 19.48 -3.39
CA GLY A 260 -9.02 19.90 -4.62
C GLY A 260 -8.86 21.39 -4.96
N PRO A 261 -9.41 21.85 -6.10
CA PRO A 261 -9.53 23.28 -6.40
C PRO A 261 -10.31 24.07 -5.34
N SER A 262 -11.27 23.41 -4.69
CA SER A 262 -12.05 23.95 -3.56
C SER A 262 -11.30 23.88 -2.22
N GLY A 263 -10.03 23.49 -2.22
CA GLY A 263 -9.21 23.33 -1.02
C GLY A 263 -9.16 21.89 -0.51
N ARG A 264 -8.66 21.75 0.72
CA ARG A 264 -8.50 20.47 1.43
C ARG A 264 -9.87 19.87 1.77
N GLN A 265 -10.05 18.59 1.47
CA GLN A 265 -11.22 17.81 1.84
C GLN A 265 -10.76 16.59 2.64
N LEU A 266 -11.20 16.48 3.89
CA LEU A 266 -10.92 15.34 4.77
C LEU A 266 -12.16 14.44 4.80
N GLN A 267 -12.00 13.18 4.40
CA GLN A 267 -13.10 12.24 4.15
C GLN A 267 -12.91 10.94 4.94
N SER A 268 -14.04 10.30 5.27
CA SER A 268 -14.03 8.88 5.62
C SER A 268 -13.80 8.05 4.35
N PRO A 269 -13.38 6.78 4.48
CA PRO A 269 -13.17 5.91 3.33
C PRO A 269 -14.44 5.72 2.50
N ALA A 270 -15.61 5.62 3.16
CA ALA A 270 -16.90 5.47 2.50
C ALA A 270 -17.28 6.71 1.68
N GLU A 271 -17.08 7.91 2.23
CA GLU A 271 -17.31 9.18 1.52
C GLU A 271 -16.37 9.30 0.30
N TRP A 272 -15.09 8.98 0.49
CA TRP A 272 -14.12 9.01 -0.60
C TRP A 272 -14.48 8.05 -1.73
N ILE A 273 -14.85 6.80 -1.41
CA ILE A 273 -15.29 5.80 -2.40
C ILE A 273 -16.54 6.27 -3.14
N ALA A 274 -17.51 6.85 -2.43
CA ALA A 274 -18.72 7.38 -3.06
C ALA A 274 -18.40 8.51 -4.04
N ASP A 275 -17.54 9.45 -3.65
CA ASP A 275 -17.10 10.56 -4.50
C ASP A 275 -16.30 10.08 -5.72
N GLU A 276 -15.39 9.13 -5.55
CA GLU A 276 -14.63 8.53 -6.67
C GLU A 276 -15.55 7.84 -7.67
N ARG A 277 -16.52 7.04 -7.20
CA ARG A 277 -17.52 6.39 -8.06
C ARG A 277 -18.34 7.41 -8.84
N ALA A 278 -18.75 8.51 -8.20
CA ALA A 278 -19.48 9.58 -8.86
C ALA A 278 -18.62 10.27 -9.94
N GLN A 279 -17.33 10.51 -9.68
CA GLN A 279 -16.41 11.11 -10.65
C GLN A 279 -16.17 10.19 -11.86
N VAL A 280 -15.97 8.88 -11.64
CA VAL A 280 -15.81 7.90 -12.71
C VAL A 280 -17.07 7.81 -13.57
N ALA A 281 -18.25 7.75 -12.96
CA ALA A 281 -19.53 7.73 -13.67
C ALA A 281 -19.74 9.00 -14.51
N ALA A 282 -19.36 10.17 -13.99
CA ALA A 282 -19.43 11.44 -14.71
C ALA A 282 -18.49 11.47 -15.93
N LEU A 283 -17.25 10.94 -15.81
CA LEU A 283 -16.30 10.85 -16.92
C LEU A 283 -16.76 9.88 -18.01
N ALA A 284 -17.34 8.74 -17.61
CA ALA A 284 -17.95 7.79 -18.54
C ALA A 284 -19.12 8.40 -19.32
N THR A 285 -19.97 9.19 -18.64
CA THR A 285 -21.11 9.88 -19.26
C THR A 285 -20.65 11.02 -20.20
N ALA A 286 -19.51 11.64 -19.93
CA ALA A 286 -18.93 12.72 -20.73
C ALA A 286 -18.19 12.24 -22.01
N GLY A 287 -18.23 10.94 -22.32
CA GLY A 287 -17.55 10.37 -23.50
C GLY A 287 -16.02 10.47 -23.46
N ARG A 288 -15.43 10.76 -22.30
CA ARG A 288 -13.98 10.83 -22.07
C ARG A 288 -13.56 9.60 -21.26
N VAL A 289 -13.46 8.47 -21.94
CA VAL A 289 -12.89 7.26 -21.33
C VAL A 289 -11.37 7.40 -21.29
N GLN A 290 -10.86 7.82 -20.15
CA GLN A 290 -9.50 7.49 -19.73
C GLN A 290 -9.64 6.63 -18.47
N VAL A 291 -9.54 5.31 -18.67
CA VAL A 291 -9.61 4.31 -17.61
C VAL A 291 -8.43 4.57 -16.67
N THR A 292 -8.72 5.02 -15.46
CA THR A 292 -7.73 5.12 -14.38
C THR A 292 -7.67 3.76 -13.71
N TRP A 293 -6.57 3.03 -13.96
CA TRP A 293 -6.28 1.66 -13.54
C TRP A 293 -6.01 1.49 -12.04
N ALA A 294 -6.75 2.17 -11.16
CA ALA A 294 -6.51 2.11 -9.71
C ALA A 294 -7.55 1.28 -8.94
N PHE A 295 -8.66 0.88 -9.58
CA PHE A 295 -9.84 0.41 -8.84
C PHE A 295 -9.96 -1.11 -8.68
N ASP A 296 -9.44 -1.93 -9.61
CA ASP A 296 -9.72 -3.38 -9.60
C ASP A 296 -8.83 -4.21 -8.66
N LEU A 297 -7.72 -3.64 -8.16
CA LEU A 297 -6.73 -4.40 -7.37
C LEU A 297 -6.96 -4.41 -5.86
N LEU A 298 -7.79 -3.51 -5.32
CA LEU A 298 -7.93 -3.38 -3.86
C LEU A 298 -9.26 -3.91 -3.31
N PHE A 299 -10.38 -3.80 -4.02
CA PHE A 299 -11.70 -4.23 -3.51
C PHE A 299 -12.68 -4.56 -4.67
N GLY A 300 -12.81 -5.84 -5.06
CA GLY A 300 -13.73 -6.27 -6.13
C GLY A 300 -15.24 -6.05 -5.85
N PRO A 301 -16.14 -6.44 -6.77
CA PRO A 301 -16.46 -5.72 -8.00
C PRO A 301 -17.87 -5.09 -7.95
N LEU A 302 -18.10 -4.01 -8.71
CA LEU A 302 -19.46 -3.61 -9.11
C LEU A 302 -19.61 -3.67 -10.63
N THR A 303 -20.70 -4.30 -11.03
CA THR A 303 -21.18 -4.54 -12.38
C THR A 303 -21.72 -3.24 -13.00
N ILE A 304 -21.41 -2.99 -14.28
CA ILE A 304 -22.26 -2.16 -15.14
C ILE A 304 -22.41 -2.90 -16.47
N GLY A 305 -23.64 -3.25 -16.82
CA GLY A 305 -24.01 -3.83 -18.09
C GLY A 305 -24.77 -2.84 -18.98
N ALA A 306 -24.58 -3.06 -20.27
CA ALA A 306 -25.41 -2.70 -21.43
C ALA A 306 -25.40 -1.25 -21.95
N GLY A 307 -24.88 -1.11 -23.18
CA GLY A 307 -25.39 -0.15 -24.17
C GLY A 307 -24.31 0.53 -25.02
N GLY A 308 -23.90 -0.10 -26.13
CA GLY A 308 -23.10 0.57 -27.16
C GLY A 308 -22.52 -0.37 -28.19
N GLU A 309 -23.25 -0.64 -29.26
CA GLU A 309 -22.78 -1.36 -30.44
C GLU A 309 -21.54 -0.66 -31.04
N GLY A 310 -20.41 -1.36 -31.12
CA GLY A 310 -19.20 -0.79 -31.72
C GLY A 310 -17.96 -1.67 -31.59
N ARG A 311 -17.84 -2.66 -32.49
CA ARG A 311 -16.62 -3.40 -32.91
C ARG A 311 -15.39 -3.28 -31.99
N GLY A 312 -15.23 -4.25 -31.10
CA GLY A 312 -14.02 -4.44 -30.31
C GLY A 312 -14.12 -5.63 -29.35
N GLU A 313 -14.74 -6.73 -29.76
CA GLU A 313 -14.95 -7.91 -28.92
C GLU A 313 -13.77 -8.88 -29.03
N GLY A 314 -13.20 -9.30 -27.88
CA GLY A 314 -12.24 -10.41 -27.84
C GLY A 314 -11.28 -10.47 -26.65
N ARG A 315 -11.08 -9.40 -25.85
CA ARG A 315 -10.11 -9.42 -24.73
C ARG A 315 -10.68 -9.19 -23.33
N GLY A 316 -11.86 -8.60 -23.21
CA GLY A 316 -12.49 -8.31 -21.91
C GLY A 316 -13.21 -9.51 -21.28
N GLU A 317 -13.80 -10.39 -22.10
CA GLU A 317 -14.60 -11.52 -21.60
C GLU A 317 -13.74 -12.67 -21.07
N GLU A 318 -12.57 -12.91 -21.67
CA GLU A 318 -11.62 -13.97 -21.24
C GLU A 318 -10.99 -13.66 -19.86
N LEU A 319 -10.70 -12.37 -19.59
CA LEU A 319 -10.15 -11.93 -18.31
C LEU A 319 -11.21 -11.95 -17.20
N GLY A 320 -12.45 -11.59 -17.52
CA GLY A 320 -13.58 -11.68 -16.58
C GLY A 320 -14.01 -13.11 -16.26
N ALA A 321 -13.81 -14.07 -17.17
CA ALA A 321 -14.07 -15.49 -16.92
C ALA A 321 -12.99 -16.11 -16.00
N LYS A 322 -11.71 -15.81 -16.25
CA LYS A 322 -10.57 -16.24 -15.41
C LYS A 322 -10.67 -15.74 -13.97
N LEU A 323 -11.01 -14.46 -13.77
CA LEU A 323 -11.17 -13.86 -12.44
C LEU A 323 -12.35 -14.45 -11.62
N ARG A 324 -13.38 -15.00 -12.29
CA ARG A 324 -14.53 -15.63 -11.61
C ARG A 324 -14.25 -17.06 -11.18
N ALA A 325 -13.47 -17.81 -11.94
CA ALA A 325 -13.08 -19.18 -11.62
C ALA A 325 -12.07 -19.24 -10.45
N GLU A 326 -11.17 -18.25 -10.35
CA GLU A 326 -10.13 -18.20 -9.33
C GLU A 326 -10.63 -17.72 -7.95
N TRP A 327 -11.78 -17.03 -7.88
CA TRP A 327 -12.27 -16.35 -6.66
C TRP A 327 -13.61 -16.92 -6.11
N CYS A 328 -14.08 -18.08 -6.57
CA CYS A 328 -15.26 -18.80 -6.03
C CYS A 328 -16.53 -17.93 -5.83
N LEU A 329 -16.85 -17.02 -6.75
CA LEU A 329 -18.10 -16.26 -6.71
C LEU A 329 -19.26 -17.09 -7.31
N PRO A 330 -20.49 -17.00 -6.77
CA PRO A 330 -21.61 -17.79 -7.27
C PRO A 330 -21.98 -17.44 -8.71
N ALA A 331 -22.21 -18.46 -9.54
CA ALA A 331 -22.56 -18.32 -10.95
C ALA A 331 -23.93 -17.63 -11.14
N ARG A 332 -24.07 -16.88 -12.25
CA ARG A 332 -25.41 -16.53 -12.75
C ARG A 332 -26.04 -17.76 -13.41
N PRO A 333 -27.37 -17.95 -13.29
CA PRO A 333 -28.08 -18.94 -14.08
C PRO A 333 -28.23 -18.46 -15.52
N ALA A 334 -28.02 -19.41 -16.45
CA ALA A 334 -28.33 -19.42 -17.89
C ALA A 334 -27.23 -19.01 -18.88
N ASP A 335 -27.12 -19.88 -19.90
CA ASP A 335 -26.43 -19.81 -21.21
C ASP A 335 -24.97 -20.32 -21.22
N ILE A 336 -24.65 -21.60 -21.45
CA ILE A 336 -24.82 -22.52 -22.61
C ILE A 336 -24.10 -22.05 -23.92
N MET A 337 -22.89 -22.61 -24.11
CA MET A 337 -22.17 -22.95 -25.38
C MET A 337 -21.64 -21.79 -26.26
N THR A 338 -20.49 -21.85 -26.95
CA THR A 338 -19.87 -22.93 -27.75
C THR A 338 -18.33 -22.89 -27.80
N GLU A 339 -17.73 -24.06 -28.05
CA GLU A 339 -16.30 -24.37 -28.24
C GLU A 339 -15.53 -23.46 -29.22
N ALA A 340 -14.38 -22.91 -28.79
CA ALA A 340 -13.10 -22.89 -29.52
C ALA A 340 -12.03 -22.04 -28.78
N GLY A 341 -11.45 -22.59 -27.73
CA GLY A 341 -10.28 -22.00 -27.06
C GLY A 341 -9.97 -22.81 -25.82
N ARG A 342 -9.18 -23.89 -25.95
CA ARG A 342 -9.01 -24.89 -24.87
C ARG A 342 -8.34 -24.27 -23.65
N GLU A 343 -9.18 -23.87 -22.69
CA GLU A 343 -8.84 -23.66 -21.30
C GLU A 343 -8.14 -24.92 -20.73
N LEU A 344 -7.17 -24.70 -19.86
CA LEU A 344 -6.60 -25.74 -19.02
C LEU A 344 -7.73 -26.32 -18.17
N SER A 345 -7.87 -27.65 -18.11
CA SER A 345 -8.88 -28.25 -17.24
C SER A 345 -8.55 -27.92 -15.79
N ALA A 346 -9.55 -27.84 -14.93
CA ALA A 346 -9.37 -27.56 -13.50
C ALA A 346 -8.36 -28.53 -12.86
N GLU A 347 -8.34 -29.76 -13.34
CA GLU A 347 -7.46 -30.80 -12.85
C GLU A 347 -5.98 -30.57 -13.21
N VAL A 348 -5.69 -29.91 -14.34
CA VAL A 348 -4.32 -29.51 -14.66
C VAL A 348 -3.84 -28.40 -13.73
N HIS A 349 -4.73 -27.46 -13.40
CA HIS A 349 -4.41 -26.39 -12.45
C HIS A 349 -4.11 -26.92 -11.06
N GLU A 350 -4.86 -27.91 -10.57
CA GLU A 350 -4.63 -28.51 -9.26
C GLU A 350 -3.26 -29.22 -9.18
N LEU A 351 -2.87 -29.93 -10.23
CA LEU A 351 -1.55 -30.56 -10.32
C LEU A 351 -0.42 -29.53 -10.34
N MET A 352 -0.61 -28.40 -11.01
CA MET A 352 0.36 -27.30 -10.98
C MET A 352 0.49 -26.67 -9.60
N ALA A 353 -0.61 -26.54 -8.86
CA ALA A 353 -0.60 -26.07 -7.47
C ALA A 353 0.14 -27.04 -6.53
N MET A 354 0.17 -28.33 -6.86
CA MET A 354 0.99 -29.33 -6.16
C MET A 354 2.48 -29.29 -6.55
N GLY A 355 2.88 -28.38 -7.45
CA GLY A 355 4.27 -28.14 -7.82
C GLY A 355 4.76 -28.90 -9.05
N PHE A 356 3.86 -29.52 -9.83
CA PHE A 356 4.20 -30.20 -11.09
C PHE A 356 4.18 -29.23 -12.28
N ALA A 357 5.09 -29.42 -13.23
CA ALA A 357 5.14 -28.60 -14.44
C ALA A 357 3.88 -28.80 -15.32
N GLN A 358 3.38 -27.72 -15.93
CA GLN A 358 2.12 -27.71 -16.69
C GLN A 358 2.04 -28.80 -17.79
N ASP A 359 3.13 -29.00 -18.53
CA ASP A 359 3.15 -29.96 -19.63
C ASP A 359 3.16 -31.41 -19.12
N ALA A 360 3.82 -31.67 -18.00
CA ALA A 360 3.81 -32.97 -17.32
C ALA A 360 2.42 -33.26 -16.72
N ALA A 361 1.80 -32.25 -16.08
CA ALA A 361 0.43 -32.35 -15.55
C ALA A 361 -0.60 -32.66 -16.64
N ARG A 362 -0.53 -31.97 -17.79
CA ARG A 362 -1.39 -32.25 -18.95
C ARG A 362 -1.16 -33.66 -19.51
N ALA A 363 0.09 -34.06 -19.67
CA ALA A 363 0.43 -35.38 -20.22
C ALA A 363 -0.06 -36.51 -19.30
N ALA A 364 0.18 -36.39 -18.00
CA ALA A 364 -0.26 -37.36 -17.01
C ALA A 364 -1.79 -37.44 -16.91
N LEU A 365 -2.49 -36.31 -16.93
CA LEU A 365 -3.95 -36.30 -16.86
C LEU A 365 -4.61 -36.90 -18.12
N ASN A 366 -4.06 -36.59 -19.29
CA ASN A 366 -4.52 -37.16 -20.57
C ASN A 366 -4.25 -38.67 -20.68
N ALA A 367 -3.14 -39.15 -20.09
CA ALA A 367 -2.76 -40.55 -20.15
C ALA A 367 -3.50 -41.42 -19.12
N SER A 368 -3.70 -40.89 -17.92
CA SER A 368 -4.27 -41.64 -16.79
C SER A 368 -5.80 -41.52 -16.67
N GLY A 369 -6.39 -40.50 -17.30
CA GLY A 369 -7.84 -40.28 -17.36
C GLY A 369 -8.50 -39.92 -16.03
N SER A 370 -7.73 -39.76 -14.95
CA SER A 370 -8.23 -39.31 -13.65
C SER A 370 -7.12 -38.62 -12.84
N MET A 371 -7.52 -37.67 -11.99
CA MET A 371 -6.59 -36.93 -11.14
C MET A 371 -5.72 -37.82 -10.25
N ALA A 372 -6.34 -38.80 -9.57
CA ALA A 372 -5.62 -39.66 -8.62
C ALA A 372 -4.51 -40.47 -9.31
N ALA A 373 -4.81 -41.03 -10.49
CA ALA A 373 -3.82 -41.78 -11.26
C ALA A 373 -2.76 -40.87 -11.90
N ALA A 374 -3.10 -39.63 -12.26
CA ALA A 374 -2.14 -38.64 -12.74
C ALA A 374 -1.12 -38.25 -11.65
N VAL A 375 -1.59 -38.05 -10.41
CA VAL A 375 -0.72 -37.77 -9.26
C VAL A 375 0.22 -38.94 -8.98
N GLU A 376 -0.28 -40.18 -8.96
CA GLU A 376 0.56 -41.37 -8.77
C GLU A 376 1.61 -41.51 -9.89
N GLN A 377 1.22 -41.25 -11.14
CA GLN A 377 2.13 -41.29 -12.28
C GLN A 377 3.23 -40.21 -12.20
N LEU A 378 2.88 -38.99 -11.78
CA LEU A 378 3.82 -37.86 -11.64
C LEU A 378 4.76 -38.04 -10.43
N LEU A 379 4.29 -38.65 -9.35
CA LEU A 379 5.13 -39.00 -8.22
C LEU A 379 6.08 -40.17 -8.54
N ALA A 380 5.65 -41.10 -9.39
CA ALA A 380 6.47 -42.23 -9.83
C ALA A 380 7.51 -41.86 -10.91
N SER A 381 7.26 -40.80 -11.70
CA SER A 381 8.16 -40.37 -12.78
C SER A 381 9.43 -39.66 -12.30
N ASN A 382 9.56 -39.38 -11.00
CA ASN A 382 10.77 -38.81 -10.38
C ASN A 382 11.29 -37.54 -11.07
N GLU A 383 10.40 -36.74 -11.69
CA GLU A 383 10.80 -35.46 -12.27
C GLU A 383 11.13 -34.47 -11.13
N PRO A 384 12.31 -33.84 -11.14
CA PRO A 384 12.72 -32.94 -10.08
C PRO A 384 11.84 -31.69 -10.10
N SER A 385 11.16 -31.43 -8.99
CA SER A 385 10.53 -30.13 -8.74
C SER A 385 11.64 -29.09 -8.55
N PRO A 386 11.62 -27.95 -9.26
CA PRO A 386 12.60 -26.88 -9.07
C PRO A 386 12.50 -26.19 -7.70
N ASN A 387 11.50 -26.54 -6.88
CA ASN A 387 11.23 -25.95 -5.56
C ASN A 387 11.12 -26.98 -4.42
N ARG A 388 11.69 -28.19 -4.55
CA ARG A 388 11.95 -29.03 -3.36
C ARG A 388 13.33 -28.70 -2.80
N PRO A 389 13.48 -28.46 -1.47
CA PRO A 389 14.81 -28.39 -0.85
C PRO A 389 15.59 -29.70 -1.04
#